data_AF-A0A4D7JN13-F1
#
_entry.id   AF-A0A4D7JN13-F1
#
_cell.length_a   1.000
_cell.length_b   1.000
_cell.length_c   1.000
_cell.angle_alpha   90.00
_cell.angle_beta   90.00
_cell.angle_gamma   90.00
#
_symmetry.space_group_name_H-M   'P 1'
#
loop_
_entity.id
_entity.type
_entity.pdbx_description
1 polymer ?
#
loop_
_entity_poly.entity_id
_entity_poly.type
_entity_poly.pdbx_seq_one_letter_code
_entity_poly.pdbx_strand_id
1 'polypeptide(L)'
;MFFTGRKGFYNYHDEDLYVSVKDDQGNWSVPESISENINSEKNEGTCSVSGDGRTIIYTYCHEREGYGSCDLYISYKEGAKWTKPENLGPE
;
A
#
# COMPACT_ATOMS: atom_id res chain seq x y z
N MET A 1 3.25 1.91 11.91
CA MET A 1 4.16 1.06 11.12
C MET A 1 3.42 0.64 9.87
N PHE A 2 4.01 0.87 8.71
CA PHE A 2 3.51 0.40 7.43
C PHE A 2 4.32 -0.83 7.02
N PHE A 3 3.68 -1.85 6.50
CA PHE A 3 4.32 -3.10 6.11
C PHE A 3 3.45 -3.87 5.11
N THR A 4 4.06 -4.79 4.36
CA THR A 4 3.34 -5.72 3.50
C THR A 4 3.03 -7.02 4.23
N GLY A 5 1.94 -7.68 3.85
CA GLY A 5 1.58 -8.99 4.39
C GLY A 5 0.73 -9.79 3.40
N ARG A 6 0.73 -11.11 3.55
CA ARG A 6 -0.14 -12.02 2.78
C ARG A 6 -1.23 -12.57 3.69
N LYS A 7 -2.49 -12.47 3.30
CA LYS A 7 -3.57 -13.19 3.97
C LYS A 7 -3.56 -14.65 3.52
N GLY A 8 -2.80 -15.48 4.22
CA GLY A 8 -2.59 -16.86 3.84
C GLY A 8 -3.80 -17.77 4.06
N PHE A 9 -4.86 -17.66 3.25
CA PHE A 9 -5.83 -18.74 3.01
C PHE A 9 -6.41 -18.59 1.60
N TYR A 10 -6.23 -19.62 0.76
CA TYR A 10 -6.61 -19.75 -0.67
C TYR A 10 -5.61 -19.25 -1.72
N ASN A 11 -5.84 -19.60 -2.99
CA ASN A 11 -4.98 -19.33 -4.18
C ASN A 11 -4.83 -17.84 -4.54
N TYR A 12 -5.15 -16.93 -3.62
CA TYR A 12 -4.88 -15.50 -3.72
C TYR A 12 -3.54 -15.26 -3.02
N HIS A 13 -2.51 -15.04 -3.84
CA HIS A 13 -1.15 -14.77 -3.39
C HIS A 13 -0.86 -13.26 -3.29
N ASP A 14 -1.91 -12.46 -3.08
CA ASP A 14 -1.85 -11.01 -2.99
C ASP A 14 -1.05 -10.56 -1.76
N GLU A 15 -0.01 -9.77 -2.01
CA GLU A 15 0.66 -8.94 -1.01
C GLU A 15 -0.11 -7.64 -0.88
N ASP A 16 -0.63 -7.37 0.32
CA ASP A 16 -1.35 -6.14 0.66
C ASP A 16 -0.48 -5.23 1.52
N LEU A 17 -0.76 -3.93 1.49
CA LEU A 17 -0.25 -2.94 2.44
C LEU A 17 -1.12 -2.81 3.70
N TYR A 18 -0.48 -2.94 4.85
CA TYR A 18 -1.09 -2.82 6.17
C TYR A 18 -0.49 -1.69 6.98
N VAL A 19 -1.27 -1.20 7.95
CA VAL A 19 -0.83 -0.26 8.97
C VAL A 19 -1.19 -0.76 10.37
N SER A 20 -0.22 -0.64 11.29
CA SER A 20 -0.45 -0.79 12.73
C SER A 20 0.00 0.49 13.45
N VAL A 21 -0.80 0.97 14.39
CA VAL A 21 -0.48 2.15 15.20
C VAL A 21 0.03 1.69 16.56
N LYS A 22 1.08 2.35 17.06
CA LYS A 22 1.58 2.10 18.41
C LYS A 22 0.91 3.08 19.36
N ASP A 23 0.30 2.59 20.43
CA ASP A 23 -0.27 3.44 21.47
C ASP A 23 0.81 4.02 22.40
N ASP A 24 0.40 4.92 23.30
CA ASP A 24 1.29 5.57 24.28
C ASP A 24 1.88 4.60 25.31
N GLN A 25 1.27 3.42 25.48
CA GLN A 25 1.76 2.35 26.36
C GLN A 25 2.74 1.43 25.63
N GLY A 26 2.90 1.63 24.33
CA GLY A 26 3.82 0.91 23.48
C GLY A 26 3.24 -0.36 22.84
N ASN A 27 1.93 -0.61 22.95
CA ASN A 27 1.28 -1.74 22.30
C ASN A 27 0.97 -1.41 20.83
N TRP A 28 1.08 -2.41 19.96
CA TRP A 28 0.68 -2.29 18.56
C TRP A 28 -0.78 -2.66 18.38
N SER A 29 -1.51 -1.87 17.59
CA SER A 29 -2.85 -2.23 17.12
C SER A 29 -2.81 -3.46 16.22
N VAL A 30 -3.95 -4.15 16.12
CA VAL A 30 -4.16 -5.15 15.07
C VAL A 30 -3.88 -4.50 13.70
N PRO A 31 -3.21 -5.19 12.77
CA PRO A 31 -2.99 -4.70 11.42
C PRO A 31 -4.30 -4.37 10.70
N GLU A 32 -4.39 -3.19 10.13
CA GLU A 32 -5.53 -2.75 9.31
C GLU A 32 -5.09 -2.57 7.86
N SER A 33 -5.99 -2.90 6.92
CA SER A 33 -5.79 -2.61 5.50
C SER A 33 -5.66 -1.10 5.32
N ILE A 34 -4.67 -0.64 4.55
CA ILE A 34 -4.39 0.79 4.43
C ILE A 34 -5.50 1.56 3.71
N SER A 35 -6.11 0.96 2.68
CA SER A 35 -7.19 1.54 1.87
C SER A 35 -7.67 0.54 0.81
N GLU A 36 -8.98 0.52 0.54
CA GLU A 36 -9.55 -0.16 -0.64
C GLU A 36 -9.16 0.49 -1.97
N ASN A 37 -8.64 1.73 -1.94
CA ASN A 37 -8.11 2.38 -3.14
C ASN A 37 -6.66 1.97 -3.44
N ILE A 38 -5.92 1.47 -2.45
CA ILE A 38 -4.49 1.11 -2.58
C ILE A 38 -4.34 -0.40 -2.75
N ASN A 39 -4.93 -1.17 -1.83
CA ASN A 39 -4.89 -2.62 -1.91
C ASN A 39 -5.84 -3.10 -2.99
N SER A 40 -5.41 -4.11 -3.74
CA SER A 40 -6.17 -4.65 -4.87
C SER A 40 -6.13 -6.17 -4.86
N GLU A 41 -6.67 -6.80 -5.92
CA GLU A 41 -6.53 -8.26 -6.12
C GLU A 41 -5.14 -8.67 -6.65
N LYS A 42 -4.22 -7.70 -6.82
CA LYS A 42 -2.85 -7.91 -7.31
C LYS A 42 -1.85 -7.69 -6.17
N ASN A 43 -0.56 -7.68 -6.50
CA ASN A 43 0.49 -7.53 -5.50
C ASN A 43 0.88 -6.06 -5.31
N GLU A 44 0.70 -5.57 -4.09
CA GLU A 44 1.32 -4.35 -3.58
C GLU A 44 2.62 -4.68 -2.84
N GLY A 45 3.71 -4.08 -3.29
CA GLY A 45 5.03 -4.19 -2.68
C GLY A 45 5.25 -3.14 -1.58
N THR A 46 6.52 -3.00 -1.17
CA THR A 46 6.90 -2.07 -0.10
C THR A 46 6.49 -0.62 -0.42
N CYS A 47 6.31 0.17 0.63
CA CYS A 47 5.92 1.57 0.52
C CYS A 47 6.87 2.52 1.26
N SER A 48 6.83 3.78 0.86
CA SER A 48 7.42 4.92 1.55
C SER A 48 6.34 5.96 1.78
N VAL A 49 6.29 6.51 2.99
CA VAL A 49 5.29 7.51 3.40
C VAL A 49 6.01 8.81 3.74
N SER A 50 5.48 9.93 3.28
CA SER A 50 6.03 11.26 3.58
C SER A 50 5.99 11.55 5.09
N GLY A 51 6.88 12.44 5.55
CA GLY A 51 6.99 12.78 6.97
C GLY A 51 5.72 13.39 7.59
N ASP A 52 4.86 13.99 6.77
CA ASP A 52 3.55 14.50 7.18
C ASP A 52 2.42 13.45 7.11
N GLY A 53 2.72 12.23 6.65
CA GLY A 53 1.76 11.13 6.53
C GLY A 53 0.70 11.33 5.44
N ARG A 54 0.90 12.26 4.49
CA ARG A 54 -0.09 12.61 3.46
C ARG A 54 0.20 12.10 2.08
N THR A 55 1.40 11.59 1.83
CA THR A 55 1.77 11.01 0.54
C THR A 55 2.33 9.62 0.79
N ILE A 56 1.88 8.66 -0.02
CA ILE A 56 2.45 7.32 -0.06
C ILE A 56 2.91 7.02 -1.48
N ILE A 57 4.12 6.48 -1.60
CA ILE A 57 4.63 5.88 -2.82
C ILE A 57 4.84 4.41 -2.54
N TYR A 58 4.36 3.54 -3.42
CA TYR A 58 4.47 2.10 -3.25
C TYR A 58 4.63 1.40 -4.59
N THR A 59 5.14 0.18 -4.54
CA THR A 59 5.25 -0.67 -5.73
C THR A 59 3.92 -1.37 -5.97
N TYR A 60 3.45 -1.38 -7.21
CA TYR A 60 2.27 -2.14 -7.63
C TYR A 60 2.63 -3.02 -8.82
N CYS A 61 2.32 -4.32 -8.72
CA CYS A 61 2.68 -5.32 -9.73
C CYS A 61 1.42 -5.84 -10.42
N HIS A 62 1.12 -5.30 -11.61
CA HIS A 62 0.07 -5.79 -12.50
C HIS A 62 0.66 -6.56 -13.69
N GLU A 63 -0.19 -7.31 -14.40
CA GLU A 63 0.14 -7.87 -15.72
C GLU A 63 0.56 -6.73 -16.67
N ARG A 64 1.33 -7.01 -17.75
CA ARG A 64 2.10 -6.07 -18.61
C ARG A 64 1.33 -4.89 -19.28
N GLU A 65 0.52 -4.14 -18.55
CA GLU A 65 -0.05 -2.85 -18.94
C GLU A 65 0.80 -1.68 -18.43
N GLY A 66 1.85 -1.97 -17.65
CA GLY A 66 2.84 -1.03 -17.14
C GLY A 66 4.15 -0.99 -17.94
N TYR A 67 5.10 -0.20 -17.45
CA TYR A 67 6.43 -0.07 -18.08
C TYR A 67 7.41 -1.18 -17.66
N GLY A 68 7.11 -1.87 -16.55
CA GLY A 68 7.77 -3.09 -16.11
C GLY A 68 6.79 -4.15 -15.58
N SER A 69 7.32 -5.15 -14.87
CA SER A 69 6.50 -6.15 -14.14
C SER A 69 5.88 -5.58 -12.87
N CYS A 70 6.41 -4.47 -12.37
CA CYS A 70 5.93 -3.69 -11.24
C CYS A 70 6.36 -2.24 -11.44
N ASP A 71 5.45 -1.30 -11.23
CA ASP A 71 5.71 0.13 -11.35
C ASP A 71 5.51 0.84 -9.99
N LEU A 72 5.98 2.08 -9.88
CA LEU A 72 5.74 2.92 -8.72
C LEU A 72 4.42 3.69 -8.87
N TYR A 73 3.61 3.65 -7.82
CA TYR A 73 2.36 4.38 -7.73
C TYR A 73 2.40 5.35 -6.57
N ILE A 74 1.76 6.51 -6.75
CA ILE A 74 1.60 7.54 -5.73
C ILE A 74 0.12 7.70 -5.36
N SER A 75 -0.16 7.88 -4.07
CA SER A 75 -1.48 8.24 -3.56
C SER A 75 -1.36 9.32 -2.48
N TYR A 76 -2.40 10.15 -2.38
CA TYR A 76 -2.46 11.27 -1.46
C TYR A 76 -3.54 11.04 -0.41
N LYS A 77 -3.33 11.55 0.80
CA LYS A 77 -4.29 11.46 1.89
C LYS A 77 -5.17 12.71 1.95
N GLU A 78 -6.45 12.53 1.67
CA GLU A 78 -7.49 13.55 1.81
C GLU A 78 -8.31 13.28 3.08
N GLY A 79 -7.96 13.99 4.15
CA GLY A 79 -8.50 13.74 5.48
C GLY A 79 -8.08 12.37 6.01
N ALA A 80 -9.03 11.44 6.08
CA ALA A 80 -8.78 10.07 6.52
C ALA A 80 -8.59 9.08 5.37
N LYS A 81 -8.89 9.48 4.12
CA LYS A 81 -8.92 8.58 2.96
C LYS A 81 -7.70 8.76 2.07
N TRP A 82 -7.25 7.67 1.46
CA TRP A 82 -6.27 7.72 0.39
C TRP A 82 -6.97 7.88 -0.96
N THR A 83 -6.43 8.72 -1.85
CA THR A 83 -6.94 8.91 -3.21
C THR A 83 -6.69 7.66 -4.05
N LYS A 84 -7.34 7.60 -5.22
CA LYS A 84 -6.98 6.62 -6.24
C LYS A 84 -5.49 6.80 -6.61
N PRO A 85 -4.68 5.72 -6.62
CA PRO A 85 -3.27 5.79 -6.96
C PRO A 85 -3.04 6.13 -8.43
N GLU A 86 -1.96 6.87 -8.69
CA GLU A 86 -1.51 7.23 -10.04
C GLU A 86 -0.15 6.59 -10.31
N ASN A 87 0.04 5.99 -11.49
CA ASN A 87 1.32 5.43 -11.92
C ASN A 87 2.30 6.58 -12.18
N LEU A 88 3.50 6.52 -11.63
CA LEU A 88 4.53 7.56 -11.80
C LEU A 88 5.23 7.55 -13.17
N GLY A 89 4.86 6.62 -14.05
CA GLY A 89 5.29 6.60 -15.44
C GLY A 89 6.68 6.00 -15.67
N PRO A 90 7.16 6.05 -16.92
CA PRO A 90 8.48 5.54 -17.34
C PRO A 90 9.60 6.56 -17.22
N GLU A 91 9.30 7.78 -16.73
CA GLU A 91 9.85 9.11 -17.09
C GLU A 91 8.91 9.95 -17.97
#